data_AF-A2DEX4-F1
#
_entry.id   AF-A2DEX4-F1
#
_cell.length_a   1.000
_cell.length_b   1.000
_cell.length_c   1.000
_cell.angle_alpha   90.00
_cell.angle_beta   90.00
_cell.angle_gamma   90.00
#
_symmetry.space_group_name_H-M   'P 1'
#
loop_
_entity.id
_entity.type
_entity.pdbx_description
1 polymer ?
#
loop_
_entity_poly.entity_id
_entity_poly.type
_entity_poly.pdbx_seq_one_letter_code
_entity_poly.pdbx_strand_id
1 'polypeptide(L)'
;MDIESLQAQLEKVQEELSQKETKIIKLKGLLTKSMRSDKSREAQITALQLDLSDRDRHIESLNKELEEHRNFSNKQSERINQLEGELNDLTMRLQSGVGSEAAQKRNERMKQMLEKSNMLYAELETKYHKVCDELEQEKAKNRKISRPKHVIILKKHAVTLNEDNTYSIGEPQSVYPSGVTITDTTKESAPSDKHNPSSSAQSSDANVLKIYLKRVLLEFFIGDSQTQTRLIPVILSLLDCSNDQVIAAQRSFAEGRQLISKAAAALNI
;
A
#
# COMPACT_ATOMS: atom_id res chain seq x y z
N MET A 1 52.84 119.59 31.90
CA MET A 1 51.85 118.66 31.32
C MET A 1 50.61 119.49 31.10
N ASP A 2 50.34 119.86 29.86
CA ASP A 2 49.24 120.76 29.52
C ASP A 2 47.94 119.96 29.47
N ILE A 3 46.85 120.57 29.93
CA ILE A 3 45.50 119.95 29.98
C ILE A 3 45.09 119.43 28.60
N GLU A 4 45.48 120.12 27.53
CA GLU A 4 45.25 119.70 26.14
C GLU A 4 45.94 118.37 25.78
N SER A 5 47.14 118.10 26.31
CA SER A 5 47.85 116.84 26.08
C SER A 5 47.14 115.65 26.75
N LEU A 6 46.60 115.88 27.96
CA LEU A 6 45.79 114.89 28.68
C LEU A 6 44.46 114.62 27.97
N GLN A 7 43.79 115.66 27.44
CA GLN A 7 42.56 115.50 26.65
C GLN A 7 42.79 114.69 25.38
N ALA A 8 43.86 114.99 24.63
CA ALA A 8 44.22 114.23 23.43
C ALA A 8 44.57 112.75 23.72
N GLN A 9 45.24 112.47 24.84
CA GLN A 9 45.49 111.08 25.27
C GLN A 9 44.20 110.35 25.63
N LEU A 10 43.26 111.03 26.30
CA LEU A 10 41.98 110.45 26.71
C LEU A 10 41.10 110.13 25.49
N GLU A 11 41.07 111.02 24.50
CA GLU A 11 40.36 110.81 23.23
C GLU A 11 40.95 109.62 22.45
N LYS A 12 42.28 109.52 22.37
CA LYS A 12 42.96 108.38 21.73
C LYS A 12 42.62 107.05 22.43
N VAL A 13 42.65 107.01 23.76
CA VAL A 13 42.29 105.81 24.53
C VAL A 13 40.81 105.44 24.31
N GLN A 14 39.93 106.44 24.24
CA GLN A 14 38.51 106.22 23.99
C GLN A 14 38.24 105.67 22.58
N GLU A 15 38.96 106.15 21.58
CA GLU A 15 38.91 105.59 20.22
C GLU A 15 39.43 104.15 20.17
N GLU A 16 40.59 103.87 20.79
CA GLU A 16 41.13 102.51 20.89
C GLU A 16 40.17 101.55 21.60
N LEU A 17 39.48 102.03 22.64
CA LEU A 17 38.50 101.24 23.39
C LEU A 17 37.28 100.93 22.53
N SER A 18 36.74 101.91 21.80
CA SER A 18 35.66 101.72 20.82
C SER A 18 36.05 100.74 19.69
N GLN A 19 37.29 100.82 19.19
CA GLN A 19 37.81 99.87 18.20
C GLN A 19 37.94 98.45 18.77
N LYS A 20 38.34 98.30 20.04
CA LYS A 20 38.39 96.99 20.71
C LYS A 20 36.98 96.43 20.96
N GLU A 21 36.03 97.26 21.37
CA GLU A 21 34.63 96.86 21.57
C GLU A 21 34.00 96.36 20.27
N THR A 22 34.18 97.08 19.16
CA THR A 22 33.69 96.64 17.84
C THR A 22 34.35 95.34 17.37
N LYS A 23 35.65 95.14 17.63
CA LYS A 23 36.34 93.85 17.39
C LYS A 23 35.76 92.73 18.25
N ILE A 24 35.50 92.97 19.53
CA ILE A 24 34.89 92.00 20.44
C ILE A 24 33.50 91.60 19.95
N ILE A 25 32.68 92.55 19.52
CA ILE A 25 31.34 92.28 18.97
C ILE A 25 31.45 91.40 17.71
N LYS A 26 32.38 91.72 16.79
CA LYS A 26 32.63 90.90 15.59
C LYS A 26 33.08 89.49 15.95
N LEU A 27 34.01 89.33 16.88
CA LEU A 27 34.50 88.01 17.33
C LEU A 27 33.40 87.19 18.01
N LYS A 28 32.59 87.80 18.88
CA LYS A 28 31.41 87.13 19.48
C LYS A 28 30.42 86.68 18.42
N GLY A 29 30.19 87.52 17.40
CA GLY A 29 29.34 87.19 16.25
C GLY A 29 29.87 86.00 15.45
N LEU A 30 31.17 85.97 15.16
CA LEU A 30 31.83 84.85 14.47
C LEU A 30 31.79 83.58 15.29
N LEU A 31 32.09 83.65 16.59
CA LEU A 31 32.03 82.50 17.50
C LEU A 31 30.61 81.93 17.57
N THR A 32 29.59 82.77 17.71
CA THR A 32 28.18 82.34 17.73
C THR A 32 27.79 81.64 16.42
N LYS A 33 28.25 82.16 15.27
CA LYS A 33 28.04 81.52 13.97
C LYS A 33 28.76 80.17 13.87
N SER A 34 30.01 80.08 14.33
CA SER A 34 30.77 78.83 14.38
C SER A 34 30.07 77.79 15.23
N MET A 35 29.68 78.13 16.46
CA MET A 35 28.99 77.21 17.37
C MET A 35 27.67 76.68 16.80
N ARG A 36 26.89 77.53 16.11
CA ARG A 36 25.66 77.09 15.43
C ARG A 36 25.97 76.13 14.28
N SER A 37 27.01 76.42 13.50
CA SER A 37 27.46 75.54 12.41
C SER A 37 27.95 74.20 12.94
N ASP A 38 28.75 74.20 14.01
CA ASP A 38 29.28 72.98 14.64
C ASP A 38 28.16 72.14 15.23
N LYS A 39 27.19 72.76 15.94
CA LYS A 39 26.00 72.05 16.44
C LYS A 39 25.17 71.43 15.32
N SER A 40 25.04 72.12 14.18
CA SER A 40 24.35 71.57 13.01
C SER A 40 25.09 70.38 12.40
N ARG A 41 26.43 70.44 12.33
CA ARG A 41 27.26 69.33 11.84
C ARG A 41 27.20 68.14 12.80
N GLU A 42 27.24 68.38 14.09
CA GLU A 42 27.14 67.33 15.12
C GLU A 42 25.80 66.60 15.03
N ALA A 43 24.68 67.33 14.90
CA ALA A 43 23.37 66.72 14.69
C ALA A 43 23.32 65.86 13.41
N GLN A 44 23.95 66.32 12.32
CA GLN A 44 24.05 65.55 11.08
C GLN A 44 24.89 64.28 11.26
N ILE A 45 26.02 64.36 11.97
CA ILE A 45 26.88 63.20 12.27
C ILE A 45 26.09 62.18 13.08
N THR A 46 25.36 62.60 14.12
CA THR A 46 24.54 61.70 14.93
C THR A 46 23.44 61.03 14.10
N ALA A 47 22.78 61.77 13.20
CA ALA A 47 21.75 61.21 12.33
C ALA A 47 22.34 60.15 11.38
N LEU A 48 23.51 60.42 10.78
CA LEU A 48 24.20 59.46 9.90
C LEU A 48 24.70 58.23 10.66
N GLN A 49 25.17 58.39 11.90
CA GLN A 49 25.58 57.26 12.74
C GLN A 49 24.41 56.34 13.08
N LEU A 50 23.22 56.91 13.33
CA LEU A 50 22.01 56.13 13.56
C LEU A 50 21.60 55.35 12.30
N ASP A 51 21.59 56.01 11.13
CA ASP A 51 21.27 55.35 9.85
C ASP A 51 22.25 54.20 9.54
N LEU A 52 23.55 54.41 9.75
CA LEU A 52 24.55 53.34 9.60
C LEU A 52 24.26 52.17 10.53
N SER A 53 23.97 52.43 11.80
CA SER A 53 23.65 51.37 12.76
C SER A 53 22.38 50.58 12.37
N ASP A 54 21.36 51.24 11.83
CA ASP A 54 20.14 50.57 11.38
C ASP A 54 20.38 49.75 10.11
N ARG A 55 21.23 50.25 9.21
CA ARG A 55 21.66 49.50 8.01
C ARG A 55 22.48 48.27 8.38
N ASP A 56 23.38 48.37 9.37
CA ASP A 56 24.16 47.23 9.85
C ASP A 56 23.24 46.14 10.44
N ARG A 57 22.25 46.51 11.25
CA ARG A 57 21.23 45.56 11.75
C ARG A 57 20.44 44.91 10.62
N HIS A 58 20.12 45.65 9.57
CA HIS A 58 19.41 45.08 8.42
C HIS A 58 20.29 44.09 7.65
N ILE A 59 21.58 44.39 7.47
CA ILE A 59 22.56 43.48 6.86
C ILE A 59 22.69 42.20 7.70
N GLU A 60 22.76 42.30 9.02
CA GLU A 60 22.78 41.14 9.91
C GLU A 60 21.53 40.27 9.76
N SER A 61 20.35 40.88 9.67
CA SER A 61 19.08 40.16 9.43
C SER A 61 19.10 39.42 8.09
N LEU A 62 19.51 40.08 7.01
CA LEU A 62 19.60 39.48 5.67
C LEU A 62 20.61 38.33 5.63
N ASN A 63 21.75 38.48 6.31
CA ASN A 63 22.75 37.41 6.39
C ASN A 63 22.21 36.18 7.12
N LYS A 64 21.41 36.38 8.17
CA LYS A 64 20.76 35.27 8.87
C LYS A 64 19.76 34.55 7.97
N GLU A 65 18.93 35.29 7.23
CA GLU A 65 17.98 34.71 6.26
C GLU A 65 18.71 33.94 5.14
N LEU A 66 19.81 34.49 4.62
CA LEU A 66 20.64 33.80 3.62
C LEU A 66 21.20 32.47 4.15
N GLU A 67 21.65 32.44 5.41
CA GLU A 67 22.20 31.23 6.00
C GLU A 67 21.11 30.18 6.25
N GLU A 68 19.90 30.60 6.63
CA GLU A 68 18.72 29.71 6.72
C GLU A 68 18.37 29.12 5.34
N HIS A 69 18.33 29.95 4.30
CA HIS A 69 18.11 29.50 2.92
C HIS A 69 19.20 28.54 2.43
N ARG A 70 20.47 28.81 2.74
CA ARG A 70 21.60 27.94 2.40
C ARG A 70 21.48 26.58 3.09
N ASN A 71 21.15 26.57 4.38
CA ASN A 71 20.93 25.33 5.13
C ASN A 71 19.76 24.51 4.58
N PHE A 72 18.67 25.17 4.17
CA PHE A 72 17.55 24.51 3.50
C PHE A 72 17.95 23.92 2.15
N SER A 73 18.68 24.69 1.33
CA SER A 73 19.19 24.24 0.03
C SER A 73 20.12 23.04 0.17
N ASN A 74 20.98 23.01 1.18
CA ASN A 74 21.87 21.88 1.44
C ASN A 74 21.08 20.61 1.78
N LYS A 75 20.06 20.70 2.64
CA LYS A 75 19.17 19.57 2.97
C LYS A 75 18.43 19.05 1.73
N GLN A 76 17.98 19.94 0.86
CA GLN A 76 17.35 19.54 -0.41
C GLN A 76 18.33 18.81 -1.32
N SER A 77 19.55 19.32 -1.46
CA SER A 77 20.62 18.68 -2.24
C SER A 77 20.94 17.28 -1.70
N GLU A 78 21.07 17.11 -0.38
CA GLU A 78 21.26 15.81 0.26
C GLU A 78 20.11 14.85 -0.04
N ARG A 79 18.86 15.33 0.01
CA ARG A 79 17.70 14.50 -0.31
C ARG A 79 17.67 14.08 -1.78
N ILE A 80 18.06 14.96 -2.70
CA ILE A 80 18.20 14.65 -4.12
C ILE A 80 19.25 13.56 -4.31
N ASN A 81 20.43 13.72 -3.72
CA ASN A 81 21.51 12.72 -3.83
C ASN A 81 21.08 11.35 -3.27
N GLN A 82 20.31 11.31 -2.18
CA GLN A 82 19.74 10.06 -1.65
C GLN A 82 18.78 9.40 -2.64
N LEU A 83 17.85 10.17 -3.23
CA LEU A 83 16.89 9.66 -4.19
C LEU A 83 17.56 9.18 -5.48
N GLU A 84 18.59 9.88 -5.95
CA GLU A 84 19.40 9.46 -7.09
C GLU A 84 20.13 8.15 -6.81
N GLY A 85 20.66 7.98 -5.59
CA GLY A 85 21.24 6.72 -5.13
C GLY A 85 20.23 5.57 -5.13
N GLU A 86 19.06 5.76 -4.51
CA GLU A 86 17.98 4.77 -4.51
C GLU A 86 17.54 4.40 -5.94
N LEU A 87 17.40 5.40 -6.82
CA LEU A 87 17.00 5.20 -8.20
C LEU A 87 18.06 4.40 -8.98
N ASN A 88 19.34 4.69 -8.74
CA ASN A 88 20.44 3.94 -9.35
C ASN A 88 20.46 2.49 -8.84
N ASP A 89 20.28 2.26 -7.55
CA ASP A 89 20.18 0.92 -6.96
C ASP A 89 19.00 0.13 -7.54
N LEU A 90 17.82 0.75 -7.65
CA LEU A 90 16.66 0.12 -8.29
C LEU A 90 16.95 -0.19 -9.75
N THR A 91 17.57 0.73 -10.48
CA THR A 91 17.95 0.55 -11.88
C THR A 91 18.93 -0.61 -12.04
N MET A 92 19.94 -0.71 -11.17
CA MET A 92 20.89 -1.83 -11.13
C MET A 92 20.21 -3.14 -10.80
N ARG A 93 19.26 -3.18 -9.87
CA ARG A 93 18.47 -4.39 -9.56
C ARG A 93 17.59 -4.83 -10.73
N LEU A 94 17.06 -3.87 -11.49
CA LEU A 94 16.23 -4.14 -12.65
C LEU A 94 17.07 -4.61 -13.84
N GLN A 95 18.22 -3.98 -14.09
CA GLN A 95 19.17 -4.37 -15.14
C GLN A 95 19.88 -5.70 -14.85
N SER A 96 20.28 -5.94 -13.61
CA SER A 96 20.91 -7.21 -13.21
C SER A 96 19.95 -8.40 -13.28
N GLY A 97 18.65 -8.16 -13.47
CA GLY A 97 17.67 -9.21 -13.77
C GLY A 97 17.54 -10.27 -12.68
N VAL A 98 18.17 -10.13 -11.51
CA VAL A 98 18.28 -11.20 -10.50
C VAL A 98 16.90 -11.68 -10.01
N GLY A 99 15.92 -10.77 -9.97
CA GLY A 99 14.52 -11.13 -9.69
C GLY A 99 13.82 -11.82 -10.88
N SER A 100 14.15 -11.44 -12.11
CA SER A 100 13.56 -11.98 -13.34
C SER A 100 14.14 -13.35 -13.70
N GLU A 101 15.45 -13.55 -13.57
CA GLU A 101 16.13 -14.78 -14.00
C GLU A 101 15.78 -15.97 -13.08
N ALA A 102 15.77 -15.77 -11.76
CA ALA A 102 15.35 -16.80 -10.82
C ALA A 102 13.87 -17.18 -10.99
N ALA A 103 13.01 -16.18 -11.24
CA ALA A 103 11.60 -16.39 -11.55
C ALA A 103 11.41 -17.10 -12.91
N GLN A 104 12.18 -16.73 -13.93
CA GLN A 104 12.16 -17.33 -15.26
C GLN A 104 12.59 -18.80 -15.19
N LYS A 105 13.67 -19.13 -14.47
CA LYS A 105 14.13 -20.51 -14.28
C LYS A 105 13.11 -21.36 -13.53
N ARG A 106 12.37 -20.78 -12.57
CA ARG A 106 11.26 -21.44 -11.88
C ARG A 106 10.08 -21.70 -12.83
N ASN A 107 9.71 -20.71 -13.65
CA ASN A 107 8.68 -20.86 -14.68
C ASN A 107 9.06 -21.92 -15.72
N GLU A 108 10.32 -21.97 -16.15
CA GLU A 108 10.84 -22.98 -17.07
C GLU A 108 10.68 -24.39 -16.49
N ARG A 109 11.06 -24.58 -15.22
CA ARG A 109 10.87 -25.86 -14.51
C ARG A 109 9.40 -26.23 -14.37
N MET A 110 8.55 -25.27 -14.04
CA MET A 110 7.11 -25.48 -13.92
C MET A 110 6.50 -25.89 -15.27
N LYS A 111 6.90 -25.24 -16.36
CA LYS A 111 6.52 -25.60 -17.73
C LYS A 111 6.93 -27.03 -18.08
N GLN A 112 8.17 -27.41 -17.79
CA GLN A 112 8.65 -28.79 -18.00
C GLN A 112 7.86 -29.82 -17.18
N MET A 113 7.48 -29.49 -15.93
CA MET A 113 6.64 -30.38 -15.12
C MET A 113 5.23 -30.51 -15.68
N LEU A 114 4.64 -29.42 -16.18
CA LEU A 114 3.33 -29.46 -16.83
C LEU A 114 3.35 -30.29 -18.13
N GLU A 115 4.39 -30.12 -18.95
CA GLU A 115 4.57 -30.93 -20.17
C GLU A 115 4.71 -32.42 -19.84
N LYS A 116 5.51 -32.77 -18.83
CA LYS A 116 5.62 -34.16 -18.34
C LYS A 116 4.29 -34.68 -17.80
N SER A 117 3.57 -33.88 -17.03
CA SER A 117 2.25 -34.25 -16.50
C SER A 117 1.27 -34.52 -17.64
N ASN A 118 1.22 -33.65 -18.64
CA ASN A 118 0.32 -33.81 -19.79
C ASN A 118 0.65 -35.06 -20.61
N MET A 119 1.94 -35.36 -20.79
CA MET A 119 2.39 -36.59 -21.46
C MET A 119 1.95 -37.84 -20.70
N LEU A 120 2.11 -37.87 -19.38
CA LEU A 120 1.66 -38.97 -18.54
C LEU A 120 0.13 -39.13 -18.58
N TYR A 121 -0.63 -38.04 -18.61
CA TYR A 121 -2.09 -38.10 -18.78
C TYR A 121 -2.48 -38.71 -20.13
N ALA A 122 -1.85 -38.29 -21.23
CA ALA A 122 -2.10 -38.86 -22.54
C ALA A 122 -1.75 -40.36 -22.60
N GLU A 123 -0.65 -40.78 -21.98
CA GLU A 123 -0.29 -42.20 -21.88
C GLU A 123 -1.31 -43.01 -21.08
N LEU A 124 -1.77 -42.47 -19.95
CA LEU A 124 -2.78 -43.11 -19.10
C LEU A 124 -4.10 -43.26 -19.84
N GLU A 125 -4.54 -42.20 -20.54
CA GLU A 125 -5.74 -42.20 -21.36
C GLU A 125 -5.66 -43.25 -22.48
N THR A 126 -4.50 -43.34 -23.15
CA THR A 126 -4.27 -44.34 -24.19
C THR A 126 -4.33 -45.77 -23.64
N LYS A 127 -3.74 -46.01 -22.45
CA LYS A 127 -3.80 -47.32 -21.77
C LYS A 127 -5.23 -47.67 -21.35
N TYR A 128 -5.97 -46.70 -20.82
CA TYR A 128 -7.36 -46.90 -20.42
C TYR A 128 -8.23 -47.32 -21.61
N HIS A 129 -8.13 -46.61 -22.75
CA HIS A 129 -8.86 -46.97 -23.97
C HIS A 129 -8.49 -48.38 -24.46
N LYS A 130 -7.21 -48.74 -24.49
CA LYS A 130 -6.77 -50.09 -24.86
C LYS A 130 -7.40 -51.18 -24.00
N VAL A 131 -7.45 -50.99 -22.68
CA VAL A 131 -8.07 -51.95 -21.76
C VAL A 131 -9.59 -52.04 -21.99
N CYS A 132 -10.26 -50.92 -22.29
CA CYS A 132 -11.67 -50.93 -22.67
C CYS A 132 -11.91 -51.72 -23.96
N ASP A 133 -11.09 -51.51 -24.98
CA ASP A 133 -11.17 -52.22 -26.26
C ASP A 133 -10.91 -53.73 -26.08
N GLU A 134 -9.89 -54.11 -25.30
CA GLU A 134 -9.58 -55.50 -24.97
C GLU A 134 -10.74 -56.18 -24.22
N LEU A 135 -11.32 -55.50 -23.24
CA LEU A 135 -12.48 -55.99 -22.49
C LEU A 135 -13.70 -56.18 -23.41
N GLU A 136 -13.93 -55.26 -24.34
CA GLU A 136 -15.02 -55.36 -25.30
C GLU A 136 -14.81 -56.50 -26.31
N GLN A 137 -13.59 -56.67 -26.81
CA GLN A 137 -13.22 -57.81 -27.66
C GLN A 137 -13.40 -59.14 -26.92
N GLU A 138 -13.01 -59.21 -25.64
CA GLU A 138 -13.13 -60.42 -24.84
C GLU A 138 -14.59 -60.74 -24.52
N LYS A 139 -15.41 -59.71 -24.22
CA LYS A 139 -16.87 -59.85 -24.16
C LYS A 139 -17.44 -60.35 -25.47
N ALA A 140 -17.00 -59.82 -26.61
CA ALA A 140 -17.48 -60.25 -27.92
C ALA A 140 -17.11 -61.72 -28.24
N LYS A 141 -15.89 -62.15 -27.89
CA LYS A 141 -15.43 -63.55 -28.04
C LYS A 141 -16.16 -64.50 -27.10
N ASN A 142 -16.44 -64.06 -25.86
CA ASN A 142 -17.15 -64.85 -24.86
C ASN A 142 -18.68 -64.76 -24.96
N ARG A 143 -19.23 -64.03 -25.95
CA ARG A 143 -20.64 -64.19 -26.39
C ARG A 143 -20.82 -65.50 -27.17
N LYS A 144 -20.39 -66.63 -26.60
CA LYS A 144 -21.16 -67.86 -26.80
C LYS A 144 -22.46 -67.61 -26.05
N ILE A 145 -23.58 -67.73 -26.75
CA ILE A 145 -24.93 -67.57 -26.21
C ILE A 145 -25.06 -68.55 -25.03
N SER A 146 -24.73 -68.08 -23.82
CA SER A 146 -24.82 -68.87 -22.62
C SER A 146 -26.30 -69.10 -22.37
N ARG A 147 -26.72 -70.35 -22.46
CA ARG A 147 -28.12 -70.68 -22.25
C ARG A 147 -28.39 -70.50 -20.74
N PRO A 148 -29.45 -69.78 -20.37
CA PRO A 148 -29.82 -69.66 -18.96
C PRO A 148 -30.08 -71.06 -18.42
N LYS A 149 -29.43 -71.43 -17.30
CA LYS A 149 -29.62 -72.73 -16.66
C LYS A 149 -30.64 -72.64 -15.53
N HIS A 150 -30.62 -71.54 -14.78
CA HIS A 150 -31.52 -71.30 -13.67
C HIS A 150 -31.81 -69.80 -13.52
N VAL A 151 -33.07 -69.42 -13.31
CA VAL A 151 -33.45 -68.01 -13.15
C VAL A 151 -34.20 -67.84 -11.84
N ILE A 152 -33.68 -66.96 -10.98
CA ILE A 152 -34.33 -66.58 -9.73
C ILE A 152 -34.93 -65.19 -9.91
N ILE A 153 -36.24 -65.06 -9.71
CA ILE A 153 -36.94 -63.77 -9.80
C ILE A 153 -37.02 -63.18 -8.39
N LEU A 154 -36.39 -62.02 -8.20
CA LEU A 154 -36.42 -61.21 -6.99
C LEU A 154 -37.07 -59.84 -7.28
N LYS A 155 -38.36 -59.74 -6.98
CA LYS A 155 -39.20 -58.53 -7.12
C LYS A 155 -39.20 -57.97 -8.54
N LYS A 156 -38.26 -57.07 -8.84
CA LYS A 156 -38.12 -56.36 -10.13
C LYS A 156 -36.92 -56.81 -10.95
N HIS A 157 -36.10 -57.73 -10.43
CA HIS A 157 -34.87 -58.17 -11.09
C HIS A 157 -34.88 -59.70 -11.21
N ALA A 158 -34.41 -60.19 -12.34
CA ALA A 158 -34.15 -61.60 -12.57
C ALA A 158 -32.65 -61.84 -12.45
N VAL A 159 -32.25 -62.72 -11.53
CA VAL A 159 -30.88 -63.22 -11.40
C VAL A 159 -30.80 -64.51 -12.19
N THR A 160 -30.11 -64.46 -13.32
CA THR A 160 -29.92 -65.61 -14.22
C THR A 160 -28.56 -66.23 -13.95
N LEU A 161 -28.56 -67.50 -13.53
CA LEU A 161 -27.39 -68.34 -13.49
C LEU A 161 -27.19 -68.97 -14.87
N ASN A 162 -26.09 -68.57 -15.49
CA ASN A 162 -25.66 -69.02 -16.79
C ASN A 162 -24.93 -70.38 -16.70
N GLU A 163 -24.79 -71.10 -17.82
CA GLU A 163 -24.10 -72.40 -17.88
C GLU A 163 -22.63 -72.35 -17.47
N ASP A 164 -22.01 -71.18 -17.55
CA ASP A 164 -20.63 -70.89 -17.13
C ASP A 164 -20.49 -70.58 -15.62
N ASN A 165 -21.54 -70.86 -14.82
CA ASN A 165 -21.65 -70.50 -13.41
C ASN A 165 -21.55 -68.99 -13.11
N THR A 166 -21.72 -68.12 -14.12
CA THR A 166 -21.81 -66.67 -13.89
C THR A 166 -23.24 -66.24 -13.58
N TYR A 167 -23.37 -65.20 -12.77
CA TYR A 167 -24.65 -64.58 -12.44
C TYR A 167 -24.82 -63.31 -13.26
N SER A 168 -25.93 -63.19 -13.97
CA SER A 168 -26.33 -61.96 -14.65
C SER A 168 -27.64 -61.44 -14.05
N ILE A 169 -27.69 -60.13 -13.77
CA ILE A 169 -28.87 -59.47 -13.23
C ILE A 169 -29.51 -58.68 -14.37
N GLY A 170 -30.76 -59.00 -14.70
CA GLY A 170 -31.52 -58.33 -15.76
C GLY A 170 -32.97 -58.09 -15.36
N GLU A 171 -33.75 -57.46 -16.25
CA GLU A 171 -35.19 -57.36 -16.07
C GLU A 171 -35.87 -58.73 -16.32
N PRO A 172 -36.98 -59.05 -15.64
CA PRO A 172 -37.72 -60.28 -15.87
C PRO A 172 -38.23 -60.33 -17.32
N GLN A 173 -37.88 -61.37 -18.06
CA GLN A 173 -38.42 -61.59 -19.40
C GLN A 173 -39.75 -62.34 -19.30
N SER A 174 -40.72 -62.01 -20.15
CA SER A 174 -42.03 -62.66 -20.15
C SER A 174 -42.00 -64.10 -20.68
N VAL A 175 -40.93 -64.48 -21.39
CA VAL A 175 -40.77 -65.79 -22.02
C VAL A 175 -39.36 -66.28 -21.78
N TYR A 176 -39.21 -67.39 -21.05
CA TYR A 176 -37.95 -68.09 -20.86
C TYR A 176 -37.87 -69.33 -21.77
N PRO A 177 -36.68 -69.70 -22.27
CA PRO A 177 -36.49 -70.92 -23.06
C PRO A 177 -36.96 -72.18 -22.31
N SER A 178 -37.51 -73.16 -23.03
CA SER A 178 -37.97 -74.42 -22.41
C SER A 178 -36.79 -75.19 -21.81
N GLY A 179 -36.81 -75.45 -20.49
CA GLY A 179 -35.77 -76.19 -19.78
C GLY A 179 -35.10 -75.46 -18.61
N VAL A 180 -35.46 -74.19 -18.37
CA VAL A 180 -34.94 -73.38 -17.26
C VAL A 180 -35.82 -73.53 -16.02
N THR A 181 -35.23 -73.89 -14.88
CA THR A 181 -35.95 -73.89 -13.59
C THR A 181 -36.09 -72.44 -13.10
N ILE A 182 -37.31 -72.01 -12.83
CA ILE A 182 -37.62 -70.64 -12.34
C ILE A 182 -38.03 -70.71 -10.88
N THR A 183 -37.33 -69.98 -10.02
CA THR A 183 -37.65 -69.83 -8.59
C THR A 183 -38.10 -68.40 -8.34
N ASP A 184 -39.40 -68.22 -8.16
CA ASP A 184 -40.00 -66.92 -7.88
C ASP A 184 -40.17 -66.72 -6.37
N THR A 185 -39.35 -65.84 -5.81
CA THR A 185 -39.34 -65.53 -4.36
C THR A 185 -40.33 -64.42 -3.98
N THR A 186 -41.13 -63.93 -4.93
CA THR A 186 -42.01 -62.77 -4.73
C THR A 186 -43.44 -63.09 -4.29
N LYS A 187 -43.78 -64.37 -4.13
CA LYS A 187 -45.12 -64.80 -3.69
C LYS A 187 -45.32 -64.83 -2.16
N GLU A 188 -44.38 -64.32 -1.36
CA GLU A 188 -44.57 -64.14 0.09
C GLU A 188 -44.76 -62.65 0.48
N SER A 189 -46.02 -62.33 0.82
CA SER A 189 -46.50 -61.37 1.83
C SER A 189 -45.67 -60.11 2.19
N ALA A 190 -46.22 -58.94 1.79
CA ALA A 190 -46.51 -57.68 2.54
C ALA A 190 -45.55 -57.16 3.66
N PRO A 191 -45.63 -55.87 4.09
CA PRO A 191 -46.01 -54.61 3.43
C PRO A 191 -44.95 -53.48 3.63
N SER A 192 -45.26 -52.35 3.00
CA SER A 192 -44.74 -50.98 3.14
C SER A 192 -44.12 -50.53 4.46
N ASP A 193 -43.06 -49.72 4.39
CA ASP A 193 -43.20 -48.34 4.88
C ASP A 193 -42.20 -47.33 4.27
N LYS A 194 -42.74 -46.16 3.96
CA LYS A 194 -42.10 -44.96 3.41
C LYS A 194 -41.83 -44.00 4.57
N HIS A 195 -40.70 -43.30 4.58
CA HIS A 195 -40.73 -41.87 4.95
C HIS A 195 -39.55 -41.07 4.39
N ASN A 196 -39.93 -39.91 3.84
CA ASN A 196 -39.18 -38.84 3.19
C ASN A 196 -38.39 -37.96 4.19
N PRO A 197 -37.30 -37.28 3.77
CA PRO A 197 -36.75 -36.11 4.45
C PRO A 197 -37.03 -34.81 3.67
N SER A 198 -37.43 -33.73 4.36
CA SER A 198 -37.42 -32.39 3.77
C SER A 198 -37.12 -31.27 4.79
N SER A 199 -36.29 -30.34 4.32
CA SER A 199 -36.14 -28.92 4.68
C SER A 199 -35.55 -28.51 6.04
N SER A 200 -34.25 -28.21 6.06
CA SER A 200 -33.63 -27.10 6.81
C SER A 200 -32.19 -26.85 6.36
N ALA A 201 -31.98 -26.05 5.30
CA ALA A 201 -30.64 -25.81 4.72
C ALA A 201 -30.21 -24.33 4.67
N GLN A 202 -31.00 -23.38 5.19
CA GLN A 202 -30.70 -21.94 5.04
C GLN A 202 -30.09 -21.26 6.28
N SER A 203 -30.03 -21.92 7.44
CA SER A 203 -29.46 -21.32 8.67
C SER A 203 -27.99 -21.66 8.93
N SER A 204 -27.40 -22.59 8.16
CA SER A 204 -26.00 -23.00 8.33
C SER A 204 -25.02 -21.99 7.74
N ASP A 205 -25.30 -21.44 6.56
CA ASP A 205 -24.35 -20.58 5.83
C ASP A 205 -24.12 -19.22 6.49
N ALA A 206 -25.16 -18.59 7.04
CA ALA A 206 -25.03 -17.33 7.77
C ALA A 206 -24.18 -17.47 9.05
N ASN A 207 -24.24 -18.64 9.69
CA ASN A 207 -23.41 -18.94 10.85
C ASN A 207 -21.95 -19.18 10.47
N VAL A 208 -21.69 -19.87 9.35
CA VAL A 208 -20.33 -20.08 8.83
C VAL A 208 -19.68 -18.75 8.45
N LEU A 209 -20.40 -17.87 7.75
CA LEU A 209 -19.91 -16.54 7.39
C LEU A 209 -19.58 -15.70 8.63
N LYS A 210 -20.43 -15.73 9.66
CA LYS A 210 -20.21 -15.01 10.93
C LYS A 210 -18.99 -15.53 11.69
N ILE A 211 -18.76 -16.85 11.70
CA ILE A 211 -17.57 -17.46 12.31
C ILE A 211 -16.31 -17.06 11.54
N TYR A 212 -16.36 -17.08 10.21
CA TYR A 212 -15.25 -16.69 9.34
C TYR A 212 -14.89 -15.20 9.51
N LEU A 213 -15.90 -14.31 9.46
CA LEU A 213 -15.70 -12.88 9.65
C LEU A 213 -15.11 -12.56 11.03
N LYS A 214 -15.57 -13.22 12.10
CA LYS A 214 -14.98 -13.08 13.45
C LYS A 214 -13.51 -13.45 13.47
N ARG A 215 -13.13 -14.55 12.79
CA ARG A 215 -11.74 -15.00 12.72
C ARG A 215 -10.87 -14.01 11.95
N VAL A 216 -11.34 -13.54 10.80
CA VAL A 216 -10.61 -12.57 9.96
C VAL A 216 -10.46 -11.22 10.67
N LEU A 217 -11.49 -10.76 11.39
CA LEU A 217 -11.41 -9.53 12.19
C LEU A 217 -10.41 -9.65 13.35
N LEU A 218 -10.40 -10.78 14.06
CA LEU A 218 -9.41 -11.03 15.11
C LEU A 218 -7.98 -11.04 14.54
N GLU A 219 -7.79 -11.70 13.41
CA GLU A 219 -6.51 -11.75 12.71
C GLU A 219 -6.07 -10.37 12.19
N PHE A 220 -7.03 -9.52 11.80
CA PHE A 220 -6.78 -8.12 11.46
C PHE A 220 -6.28 -7.33 12.67
N PHE A 221 -6.91 -7.43 13.84
CA PHE A 221 -6.48 -6.66 15.02
C PHE A 221 -5.14 -7.15 15.61
N ILE A 222 -4.84 -8.44 15.52
CA ILE A 222 -3.61 -9.03 16.06
C ILE A 222 -2.45 -8.98 15.05
N GLY A 223 -2.77 -9.00 13.76
CA GLY A 223 -1.80 -9.05 12.67
C GLY A 223 -0.93 -7.79 12.58
N ASP A 224 0.23 -7.96 11.95
CA ASP A 224 1.14 -6.87 11.65
C ASP A 224 0.59 -5.93 10.56
N SER A 225 1.24 -4.79 10.36
CA SER A 225 0.78 -3.77 9.41
C SER A 225 0.52 -4.30 8.00
N GLN A 226 1.37 -5.24 7.56
CA GLN A 226 1.27 -5.79 6.22
C GLN A 226 0.06 -6.73 6.11
N THR A 227 -0.17 -7.57 7.12
CA THR A 227 -1.35 -8.46 7.18
C THR A 227 -2.64 -7.67 7.28
N GLN A 228 -2.67 -6.60 8.08
CA GLN A 228 -3.83 -5.70 8.16
C GLN A 228 -4.21 -5.14 6.79
N THR A 229 -3.24 -4.61 6.05
CA THR A 229 -3.47 -4.02 4.73
C THR A 229 -4.02 -5.05 3.72
N ARG A 230 -3.58 -6.31 3.81
CA ARG A 230 -4.03 -7.41 2.96
C ARG A 230 -5.42 -7.93 3.31
N LEU A 231 -5.84 -7.82 4.56
CA LEU A 231 -7.14 -8.31 5.01
C LEU A 231 -8.29 -7.31 4.77
N ILE A 232 -8.01 -6.02 4.53
CA ILE A 232 -9.05 -5.02 4.25
C ILE A 232 -9.94 -5.40 3.05
N PRO A 233 -9.39 -5.77 1.87
CA PRO A 233 -10.22 -6.21 0.75
C PRO A 233 -11.03 -7.47 1.05
N VAL A 234 -10.48 -8.39 1.84
CA VAL A 234 -11.15 -9.65 2.20
C VAL A 234 -12.34 -9.38 3.10
N ILE A 235 -12.19 -8.53 4.12
CA ILE A 235 -13.26 -8.15 5.05
C ILE A 235 -14.38 -7.41 4.30
N LEU A 236 -14.02 -6.46 3.45
CA LEU A 236 -15.00 -5.64 2.72
C LEU A 236 -15.69 -6.45 1.60
N SER A 237 -15.00 -7.41 0.99
CA SER A 237 -15.61 -8.34 0.03
C SER A 237 -16.61 -9.30 0.70
N LEU A 238 -16.40 -9.68 1.97
CA LEU A 238 -17.36 -10.49 2.73
C LEU A 238 -18.62 -9.70 3.14
N LEU A 239 -18.58 -8.38 3.04
CA LEU A 239 -19.67 -7.45 3.35
C LEU A 239 -20.31 -6.86 2.08
N ASP A 240 -20.02 -7.44 0.90
CA ASP A 240 -20.51 -7.01 -0.41
C ASP A 240 -20.26 -5.53 -0.73
N CYS A 241 -19.14 -4.97 -0.25
CA CYS A 241 -18.71 -3.62 -0.62
C CYS A 241 -18.17 -3.56 -2.06
N SER A 242 -18.37 -2.43 -2.74
CA SER A 242 -17.87 -2.23 -4.10
C SER A 242 -16.35 -2.01 -4.14
N ASN A 243 -15.71 -2.30 -5.28
CA ASN A 243 -14.26 -2.10 -5.43
C ASN A 243 -13.81 -0.65 -5.15
N ASP A 244 -14.63 0.34 -5.49
CA ASP A 244 -14.34 1.75 -5.19
C ASP A 244 -14.32 2.01 -3.68
N GLN A 245 -15.25 1.40 -2.93
CA GLN A 245 -15.28 1.47 -1.46
C GLN A 245 -14.06 0.78 -0.85
N VAL A 246 -13.63 -0.36 -1.43
CA VAL A 246 -12.42 -1.07 -1.00
C VAL A 246 -11.18 -0.19 -1.17
N ILE A 247 -11.01 0.44 -2.33
CA ILE A 247 -9.86 1.32 -2.61
C ILE A 247 -9.87 2.53 -1.69
N ALA A 248 -11.03 3.17 -1.49
CA ALA A 248 -11.18 4.30 -0.59
C ALA A 248 -10.83 3.93 0.87
N ALA A 249 -11.29 2.77 1.34
CA ALA A 249 -10.99 2.27 2.68
C ALA A 249 -9.50 1.94 2.87
N GLN A 250 -8.87 1.30 1.89
CA GLN A 250 -7.43 1.03 1.92
C GLN A 250 -6.60 2.31 1.98
N ARG A 251 -6.98 3.31 1.19
CA ARG A 251 -6.32 4.62 1.19
C ARG A 251 -6.48 5.34 2.53
N SER A 252 -7.71 5.41 3.06
CA SER A 252 -8.00 6.02 4.35
C SER A 252 -7.24 5.34 5.50
N PHE A 253 -7.14 4.01 5.47
CA PHE A 253 -6.37 3.24 6.46
C PHE A 253 -4.87 3.54 6.41
N ALA A 254 -4.29 3.64 5.21
CA ALA A 254 -2.89 3.99 5.03
C ALA A 254 -2.59 5.42 5.52
N GLU A 255 -3.46 6.38 5.19
CA GLU A 255 -3.34 7.79 5.61
C GLU A 255 -3.46 7.94 7.13
N GLY A 256 -4.45 7.27 7.75
CA GLY A 256 -4.65 7.28 9.21
C GLY A 256 -3.44 6.77 10.00
N ARG A 257 -2.77 5.72 9.52
CA ARG A 257 -1.54 5.21 10.14
C ARG A 257 -0.37 6.19 10.04
N GLN A 258 -0.24 6.91 8.91
CA GLN A 258 0.83 7.91 8.77
C GLN A 258 0.64 9.06 9.76
N LEU A 259 -0.60 9.46 10.02
CA LEU A 259 -0.91 10.48 11.02
C LEU A 259 -0.57 10.03 12.44
N ILE A 260 -0.92 8.79 12.81
CA ILE A 260 -0.59 8.24 14.13
C ILE A 260 0.92 8.09 14.30
N SER A 261 1.64 7.62 13.28
CA SER A 261 3.11 7.50 13.32
C SER A 261 3.80 8.86 13.45
N LYS A 262 3.33 9.87 12.70
CA LYS A 262 3.83 11.25 12.81
C LYS A 262 3.50 11.88 14.17
N ALA A 263 2.31 11.64 14.71
CA ALA A 263 1.91 12.13 16.03
C ALA A 263 2.69 11.46 17.16
N ALA A 264 2.92 10.14 17.08
CA ALA A 264 3.76 9.41 18.02
C ALA A 264 5.22 9.89 18.00
N ALA A 265 5.78 10.12 16.81
CA ALA A 265 7.12 10.69 16.66
C ALA A 265 7.22 12.14 17.19
N ALA A 266 6.16 12.94 17.07
CA ALA A 266 6.11 14.29 17.62
C ALA A 266 5.96 14.33 19.15
N LEU A 267 5.47 13.25 19.77
CA LEU A 267 5.22 13.15 21.20
C LEU A 267 6.39 12.56 22.02
N ASN A 268 7.45 12.06 21.37
CA ASN A 268 8.69 11.55 21.98
C ASN A 268 8.53 10.98 23.41
N ILE A 269 7.84 9.83 23.47
CA ILE A 269 8.14 8.75 24.42
C ILE A 269 9.04 7.76 23.68
#